data_AF-A0A644TDE1-F1
#
_entry.id   AF-A0A644TDE1-F1
#
_cell.length_a   1.000
_cell.length_b   1.000
_cell.length_c   1.000
_cell.angle_alpha   90.00
_cell.angle_beta   90.00
_cell.angle_gamma   90.00
#
_symmetry.space_group_name_H-M   'P 1'
#
loop_
_entity.id
_entity.type
_entity.pdbx_description
1 polymer ?
#
loop_
_entity_poly.entity_id
_entity_poly.type
_entity_poly.pdbx_seq_one_letter_code
_entity_poly.pdbx_strand_id
1 'polypeptide(L)'
;MHINWKEHRLSLFIILAMFVTGLITWPNAPDLLPVHWGIDGTVDRYGGKFEGLLLMPLICLGIFLLLIYLPYLDPRKANYLKFEKVYSLLIRLIVVFFGGIYGITILYSYGVVANTSTFILIMVGLLLALLGNMFGKLRPTWFVGIRTAWTLSSDLSWDKTHRLGGRVFVGAGLLMILAGITGFAWLMIASLACLLLGIIGLFVYSYLVWKKDPNARSSRL
;
A
#
# COMPACT_ATOMS: atom_id res chain seq x y z
N MET A 1 16.26 -15.18 10.23
CA MET A 1 15.90 -13.76 10.07
C MET A 1 15.63 -13.24 11.46
N HIS A 2 16.21 -12.12 11.87
CA HIS A 2 15.92 -11.49 13.16
C HIS A 2 15.12 -10.21 12.90
N ILE A 3 14.07 -9.97 13.68
CA ILE A 3 13.27 -8.75 13.54
C ILE A 3 14.05 -7.59 14.15
N ASN A 4 14.44 -6.61 13.33
CA ASN A 4 15.08 -5.40 13.83
C ASN A 4 14.03 -4.38 14.29
N TRP A 5 13.56 -4.52 15.54
CA TRP A 5 12.55 -3.63 16.12
C TRP A 5 12.93 -2.14 16.12
N LYS A 6 14.23 -1.81 16.08
CA LYS A 6 14.68 -0.41 15.97
C LYS A 6 14.24 0.23 14.65
N GLU A 7 14.17 -0.54 13.56
CA GLU A 7 13.69 -0.02 12.27
C GLU A 7 12.19 0.30 12.32
N HIS A 8 11.42 -0.43 13.12
CA HIS A 8 9.96 -0.29 13.19
C HIS A 8 9.47 0.65 14.30
N ARG A 9 10.36 1.33 15.04
CA ARG A 9 10.00 2.27 16.10
C ARG A 9 8.99 3.34 15.66
N LEU A 10 9.12 3.86 14.44
CA LEU A 10 8.20 4.86 13.91
C LEU A 10 6.81 4.25 13.65
N SER A 11 6.76 3.05 13.07
CA SER A 11 5.50 2.33 12.83
C SER A 11 4.78 2.04 14.14
N LEU A 12 5.51 1.55 15.15
CA LEU A 12 4.97 1.29 16.48
C LEU A 12 4.47 2.56 17.16
N PHE A 13 5.24 3.66 17.05
CA PHE A 13 4.82 4.96 17.57
C PHE A 13 3.53 5.45 16.90
N ILE A 14 3.41 5.35 15.58
CA ILE A 14 2.19 5.73 14.85
C ILE A 14 1.00 4.88 15.28
N ILE A 15 1.17 3.55 15.35
CA ILE A 15 0.10 2.63 15.79
C ILE A 15 -0.34 2.97 17.22
N LEU A 16 0.62 3.19 18.13
CA LEU A 16 0.32 3.60 19.50
C LEU A 16 -0.42 4.93 19.53
N ALA A 17 0.03 5.92 18.75
CA ALA A 17 -0.64 7.21 18.65
C ALA A 17 -2.08 7.06 18.17
N MET A 18 -2.35 6.20 17.18
CA MET A 18 -3.72 5.92 16.73
C MET A 18 -4.60 5.37 17.86
N PHE A 19 -4.11 4.41 18.65
CA PHE A 19 -4.86 3.88 19.80
C PHE A 19 -5.06 4.94 20.89
N VAL A 20 -4.02 5.71 21.22
CA VAL A 20 -4.11 6.79 22.22
C VAL A 20 -5.11 7.85 21.79
N THR A 21 -5.09 8.28 20.53
CA THR A 21 -6.07 9.21 19.97
C THR A 21 -7.49 8.63 20.07
N GLY A 22 -7.70 7.36 19.68
CA GLY A 22 -9.00 6.71 19.81
C GLY A 22 -9.53 6.69 21.25
N LEU A 23 -8.66 6.40 22.23
CA LEU A 23 -9.01 6.40 23.65
C LEU A 23 -9.33 7.80 24.18
N ILE A 24 -8.56 8.81 23.79
CA ILE A 24 -8.80 10.22 24.19
C ILE A 24 -10.10 10.75 23.56
N THR A 25 -10.39 10.38 22.32
CA THR A 25 -11.60 10.81 21.59
C THR A 25 -12.85 10.09 22.09
N TRP A 26 -12.74 8.86 22.59
CA TRP A 26 -13.88 8.01 22.99
C TRP A 26 -14.96 8.67 23.87
N PRO A 27 -14.63 9.42 24.95
CA PRO A 27 -15.63 9.99 25.85
C PRO A 27 -16.49 11.06 25.17
N ASN A 28 -15.90 11.84 24.26
CA ASN A 28 -16.54 12.97 23.60
C ASN A 28 -16.95 12.67 22.15
N ALA A 29 -16.65 11.49 21.64
CA ALA A 29 -17.02 11.08 20.29
C ALA A 29 -18.55 11.00 20.16
N PRO A 30 -19.11 11.43 19.03
CA PRO A 30 -20.49 11.10 18.66
C PRO A 30 -20.70 9.57 18.64
N ASP A 31 -21.95 9.13 18.81
CA ASP A 31 -22.28 7.69 18.75
C ASP A 31 -22.09 7.10 17.35
N LEU A 32 -22.22 7.94 16.32
CA LEU A 32 -22.00 7.61 14.92
C LEU A 32 -20.83 8.42 14.36
N LEU A 33 -19.83 7.70 13.82
CA LEU A 33 -18.66 8.27 13.18
C LEU A 33 -18.63 7.86 11.70
N PRO A 34 -18.10 8.72 10.82
CA PRO A 34 -17.90 8.37 9.42
C PRO A 34 -16.87 7.24 9.30
N VAL A 35 -17.22 6.20 8.55
CA VAL A 35 -16.39 4.98 8.38
C VAL A 35 -16.20 4.60 6.92
N HIS A 36 -16.90 5.26 5.99
CA HIS A 36 -16.72 5.09 4.56
C HIS A 36 -17.03 6.42 3.84
N TRP A 37 -16.35 6.61 2.72
CA TRP A 37 -16.52 7.77 1.85
C TRP A 37 -16.73 7.27 0.41
N GLY A 38 -17.66 7.91 -0.30
CA GLY A 38 -17.89 7.71 -1.71
C GLY A 38 -16.73 8.24 -2.57
N ILE A 39 -16.82 8.02 -3.88
CA ILE A 39 -15.79 8.45 -4.85
C ILE A 39 -15.65 10.00 -4.91
N ASP A 40 -16.73 10.72 -4.61
CA ASP A 40 -16.74 12.17 -4.46
C ASP A 40 -16.20 12.66 -3.11
N GLY A 41 -15.90 11.73 -2.19
CA GLY A 41 -15.46 11.96 -0.82
C GLY A 41 -16.55 12.46 0.11
N THR A 42 -17.82 12.29 -0.25
CA THR A 42 -18.93 12.42 0.69
C THR A 42 -19.01 11.19 1.59
N VAL A 43 -19.44 11.37 2.84
CA VAL A 43 -19.66 10.23 3.74
C VAL A 43 -20.95 9.54 3.33
N ASP A 44 -20.84 8.27 2.93
CA ASP A 44 -21.99 7.43 2.54
C ASP A 44 -22.31 6.35 3.58
N ARG A 45 -21.44 6.15 4.59
CA ARG A 45 -21.66 5.21 5.70
C ARG A 45 -21.11 5.71 7.02
N TYR A 46 -21.91 5.52 8.07
CA TYR A 46 -21.54 5.75 9.46
C TYR A 46 -21.46 4.42 10.23
N GLY A 47 -20.62 4.38 11.25
CA GLY A 47 -20.42 3.24 12.15
C GLY A 47 -20.36 3.69 13.60
N GLY A 48 -20.48 2.75 14.53
CA GLY A 48 -20.41 3.04 15.97
C GLY A 48 -19.01 3.46 16.42
N LYS A 49 -18.87 3.94 17.67
CA LYS A 49 -17.58 4.37 18.26
C LYS A 49 -16.44 3.37 18.09
N PHE A 50 -16.71 2.07 18.29
CA PHE A 50 -15.71 1.04 18.09
C PHE A 50 -15.18 1.01 16.64
N GLU A 51 -16.09 1.04 15.67
CA GLU A 51 -15.75 1.01 14.26
C GLU A 51 -15.00 2.28 13.84
N GLY A 52 -15.51 3.45 14.22
CA GLY A 52 -14.90 4.74 13.86
C GLY A 52 -13.55 5.02 14.52
N LEU A 53 -13.33 4.54 15.75
CA LEU A 53 -12.12 4.88 16.52
C LEU A 53 -11.08 3.77 16.61
N LEU A 54 -11.49 2.50 16.61
CA LEU A 54 -10.60 1.37 16.91
C LEU A 54 -10.40 0.39 15.76
N LEU A 55 -11.35 0.27 14.82
CA LEU A 55 -11.21 -0.69 13.71
C LEU A 55 -9.98 -0.39 12.85
N MET A 56 -9.76 0.87 12.46
CA MET A 56 -8.60 1.24 11.63
C MET A 56 -7.26 1.02 12.37
N PRO A 57 -7.07 1.43 13.64
CA PRO A 57 -5.89 1.06 14.43
C PRO A 57 -5.67 -0.45 14.53
N LEU A 58 -6.74 -1.23 14.75
CA LEU A 58 -6.67 -2.70 14.82
C LEU A 58 -6.26 -3.33 13.49
N ILE A 59 -6.82 -2.87 12.37
CA ILE A 59 -6.42 -3.30 11.02
C ILE A 59 -4.96 -2.94 10.77
N CYS A 60 -4.54 -1.72 11.10
CA CYS A 60 -3.15 -1.27 10.93
C CYS A 60 -2.17 -2.13 11.74
N LEU A 61 -2.49 -2.41 13.01
CA LEU A 61 -1.71 -3.32 13.86
C LEU A 61 -1.68 -4.74 13.28
N GLY A 62 -2.82 -5.27 12.85
CA GLY A 62 -2.93 -6.59 12.25
C GLY A 62 -2.09 -6.73 10.98
N ILE A 63 -2.15 -5.74 10.08
CA ILE A 63 -1.34 -5.70 8.85
C ILE A 63 0.14 -5.55 9.20
N PHE A 64 0.49 -4.69 10.16
CA PHE A 64 1.87 -4.54 10.62
C PHE A 64 2.44 -5.87 11.13
N LEU A 65 1.73 -6.55 12.04
CA LEU A 65 2.15 -7.85 12.56
C LEU A 65 2.21 -8.90 11.45
N LEU A 66 1.20 -8.95 10.57
CA LEU A 66 1.19 -9.84 9.42
C LEU A 66 2.45 -9.66 8.59
N LEU A 67 2.80 -8.43 8.20
CA LEU A 67 3.99 -8.16 7.37
C LEU A 67 5.31 -8.42 8.12
N ILE A 68 5.37 -8.24 9.44
CA ILE A 68 6.56 -8.61 10.22
C ILE A 68 6.79 -10.12 10.21
N TYR A 69 5.72 -10.91 10.30
CA TYR A 69 5.81 -12.38 10.37
C TYR A 69 5.71 -13.08 9.01
N LEU A 70 5.23 -12.39 7.96
CA LEU A 70 5.05 -12.93 6.60
C LEU A 70 6.31 -13.60 6.04
N PRO A 71 7.53 -13.03 6.20
CA PRO A 71 8.73 -13.64 5.65
C PRO A 71 9.07 -14.99 6.27
N TYR A 72 8.62 -15.29 7.49
CA TYR A 72 8.86 -16.59 8.14
C TYR A 72 8.01 -17.70 7.52
N LEU A 73 6.89 -17.34 6.90
CA LEU A 73 5.98 -18.26 6.21
C LEU A 73 6.35 -18.44 4.73
N ASP A 74 7.25 -17.62 4.18
CA ASP A 74 7.63 -17.65 2.77
C ASP A 74 8.65 -18.78 2.49
N PRO A 75 8.39 -19.69 1.52
CA PRO A 75 9.38 -20.69 1.09
C PRO A 75 10.70 -20.07 0.62
N ARG A 76 10.65 -18.83 0.09
CA ARG A 76 11.80 -18.05 -0.38
C ARG A 76 12.28 -17.03 0.66
N LYS A 77 12.09 -17.29 1.96
CA LYS A 77 12.48 -16.39 3.07
C LYS A 77 13.91 -15.83 2.99
N ALA A 78 14.87 -16.60 2.46
CA ALA A 78 16.25 -16.15 2.29
C ALA A 78 16.38 -14.91 1.39
N ASN A 79 15.44 -14.70 0.45
CA ASN A 79 15.47 -13.54 -0.44
C ASN A 79 15.15 -12.22 0.28
N TYR A 80 14.43 -12.24 1.41
CA TYR A 80 14.13 -11.02 2.17
C TYR A 80 15.39 -10.34 2.70
N LEU A 81 16.45 -11.10 3.02
CA LEU A 81 17.75 -10.55 3.45
C LEU A 81 18.40 -9.67 2.37
N LYS A 82 18.09 -9.93 1.09
CA LYS A 82 18.64 -9.17 -0.06
C LYS A 82 18.00 -7.80 -0.23
N PHE A 83 16.85 -7.55 0.40
CA PHE A 83 16.10 -6.29 0.26
C PHE A 83 15.47 -5.83 1.59
N GLU A 84 16.02 -6.25 2.73
CA GLU A 84 15.47 -6.00 4.07
C GLU A 84 15.11 -4.53 4.30
N LYS A 85 16.03 -3.60 4.00
CA LYS A 85 15.78 -2.15 4.14
C LYS A 85 14.58 -1.66 3.32
N VAL A 86 14.42 -2.19 2.11
CA VAL A 86 13.28 -1.87 1.23
C VAL A 86 12.01 -2.48 1.81
N TYR A 87 12.07 -3.70 2.34
CA TYR A 87 10.93 -4.33 2.99
C TYR A 87 10.48 -3.58 4.25
N SER A 88 11.41 -3.17 5.12
CA SER A 88 11.12 -2.32 6.27
C SER A 88 10.53 -0.97 5.88
N LEU A 89 10.98 -0.38 4.77
CA LEU A 89 10.38 0.83 4.21
C LEU A 89 8.95 0.59 3.73
N LEU A 90 8.66 -0.57 3.14
CA LEU A 90 7.31 -0.92 2.66
C LEU A 90 6.35 -1.00 3.83
N ILE A 91 6.74 -1.69 4.90
CA ILE A 91 5.95 -1.80 6.13
C ILE A 91 5.68 -0.41 6.71
N ARG A 92 6.72 0.43 6.79
CA ARG A 92 6.61 1.80 7.31
C ARG A 92 5.66 2.65 6.47
N LEU A 93 5.76 2.57 5.15
CA LEU A 93 4.91 3.28 4.21
C LEU A 93 3.44 2.90 4.39
N ILE A 94 3.14 1.61 4.52
CA ILE A 94 1.77 1.13 4.77
C ILE A 94 1.25 1.68 6.10
N VAL A 95 2.03 1.61 7.19
CA VAL A 95 1.60 2.13 8.49
C VAL A 95 1.39 3.65 8.47
N VAL A 96 2.27 4.41 7.80
CA VAL A 96 2.09 5.86 7.63
C VAL A 96 0.83 6.18 6.83
N PHE A 97 0.54 5.40 5.78
CA PHE A 97 -0.68 5.57 5.01
C PHE A 97 -1.92 5.35 5.87
N PHE A 98 -2.01 4.23 6.60
CA PHE A 98 -3.13 3.97 7.52
C PHE A 98 -3.24 5.04 8.63
N GLY A 99 -2.10 5.46 9.20
CA GLY A 99 -2.07 6.51 10.22
C GLY A 99 -2.57 7.86 9.69
N GLY A 100 -2.23 8.22 8.45
CA GLY A 100 -2.75 9.45 7.84
C GLY A 100 -4.25 9.39 7.52
N ILE A 101 -4.77 8.24 7.05
CA ILE A 101 -6.21 8.07 6.82
C ILE A 101 -6.97 8.13 8.16
N TYR A 102 -6.40 7.56 9.22
CA TYR A 102 -6.98 7.69 10.55
C TYR A 102 -6.97 9.14 11.04
N GLY A 103 -5.83 9.83 10.88
CA GLY A 103 -5.72 11.25 11.22
C GLY A 103 -6.76 12.12 10.51
N ILE A 104 -6.94 11.95 9.20
CA ILE A 104 -7.93 12.73 8.44
C ILE A 104 -9.37 12.39 8.87
N THR A 105 -9.65 11.13 9.23
CA THR A 105 -10.95 10.70 9.76
C THR A 105 -11.28 11.41 11.08
N ILE A 106 -10.32 11.48 11.99
CA ILE A 106 -10.48 12.18 13.26
C ILE A 106 -10.65 13.68 13.03
N LEU A 107 -9.82 14.30 12.19
CA LEU A 107 -9.92 15.73 11.87
C LEU A 107 -11.26 16.10 11.22
N TYR A 108 -11.77 15.24 10.33
CA TYR A 108 -13.09 15.40 9.73
C TYR A 108 -14.20 15.31 10.79
N SER A 109 -14.10 14.34 11.71
CA SER A 109 -15.09 14.14 12.78
C SER A 109 -15.18 15.33 13.75
N TYR A 110 -14.10 16.09 13.92
CA TYR A 110 -14.08 17.34 14.69
C TYR A 110 -14.39 18.59 13.84
N GLY A 111 -14.74 18.44 12.56
CA GLY A 111 -15.06 19.56 11.67
C GLY A 111 -13.85 20.43 11.27
N VAL A 112 -12.62 19.97 11.52
CA VAL A 112 -11.39 20.70 11.15
C VAL A 112 -11.14 20.60 9.64
N VAL A 113 -11.50 19.48 9.02
CA VAL A 113 -11.39 19.25 7.58
C VAL A 113 -12.77 19.01 7.00
N ALA A 114 -13.14 19.78 5.98
CA ALA A 114 -14.43 19.64 5.28
C ALA A 114 -14.35 18.73 4.04
N ASN A 115 -13.20 18.69 3.36
CA ASN A 115 -12.99 17.90 2.14
C ASN A 115 -11.88 16.88 2.37
N THR A 116 -12.24 15.59 2.44
CA THR A 116 -11.30 14.48 2.58
C THR A 116 -10.79 13.98 1.23
N SER A 117 -11.52 14.21 0.13
CA SER A 117 -11.25 13.70 -1.21
C SER A 117 -9.85 14.07 -1.69
N THR A 118 -9.47 15.36 -1.58
CA THR A 118 -8.14 15.82 -1.99
C THR A 118 -7.02 15.13 -1.20
N PHE A 119 -7.18 15.00 0.12
CA PHE A 119 -6.19 14.33 0.96
C PHE A 119 -6.07 12.84 0.63
N ILE A 120 -7.19 12.15 0.46
CA ILE A 120 -7.21 10.73 0.10
C ILE A 120 -6.53 10.51 -1.25
N LEU A 121 -6.86 11.31 -2.28
CA LEU A 121 -6.25 11.19 -3.61
C LEU A 121 -4.74 11.41 -3.57
N ILE A 122 -4.27 12.44 -2.85
CA ILE A 122 -2.83 12.72 -2.70
C ILE A 122 -2.15 11.58 -1.94
N MET A 123 -2.73 11.10 -0.83
CA MET A 123 -2.17 10.02 -0.03
C MET A 123 -2.09 8.70 -0.80
N VAL A 124 -3.15 8.32 -1.50
CA VAL A 124 -3.18 7.11 -2.35
C VAL A 124 -2.18 7.26 -3.48
N GLY A 125 -2.11 8.43 -4.12
CA GLY A 125 -1.13 8.69 -5.17
C GLY A 125 0.32 8.61 -4.69
N LEU A 126 0.62 9.15 -3.51
CA LEU A 126 1.94 9.02 -2.88
C LEU A 126 2.26 7.57 -2.53
N LEU A 127 1.30 6.82 -1.98
CA LEU A 127 1.46 5.39 -1.71
C LEU A 127 1.83 4.63 -2.99
N LEU A 128 1.08 4.82 -4.07
CA LEU A 128 1.32 4.17 -5.36
C LEU A 128 2.69 4.54 -5.92
N ALA A 129 3.07 5.82 -5.91
CA ALA A 129 4.34 6.27 -6.44
C ALA A 129 5.53 5.73 -5.64
N LEU A 130 5.44 5.75 -4.32
CA LEU A 130 6.50 5.23 -3.45
C LEU A 130 6.61 3.70 -3.57
N LEU A 131 5.50 2.96 -3.64
CA LEU A 131 5.52 1.52 -3.92
C LEU A 131 6.15 1.22 -5.28
N GLY A 132 5.74 1.94 -6.33
CA GLY A 132 6.31 1.77 -7.66
C GLY A 132 7.82 2.00 -7.70
N ASN A 133 8.31 3.01 -7.01
CA ASN A 133 9.75 3.29 -6.88
C ASN A 133 10.54 2.17 -6.16
N MET A 134 9.84 1.31 -5.40
CA MET A 134 10.45 0.19 -4.68
C MET A 134 10.45 -1.11 -5.49
N PHE A 135 9.57 -1.27 -6.49
CA PHE A 135 9.39 -2.53 -7.21
C PHE A 135 10.68 -3.08 -7.80
N GLY A 136 11.49 -2.24 -8.45
CA GLY A 136 12.76 -2.66 -9.06
C GLY A 136 13.82 -3.14 -8.06
N LYS A 137 13.59 -2.98 -6.75
CA LYS A 137 14.49 -3.43 -5.68
C LYS A 137 14.00 -4.71 -5.00
N LEU A 138 12.77 -5.14 -5.28
CA LEU A 138 12.19 -6.35 -4.72
C LEU A 138 12.87 -7.58 -5.32
N ARG A 139 13.10 -8.60 -4.48
CA ARG A 139 13.59 -9.91 -4.95
C ARG A 139 12.45 -10.93 -4.98
N PRO A 140 12.56 -11.99 -5.81
CA PRO A 140 11.53 -13.01 -5.92
C PRO A 140 11.09 -13.57 -4.57
N THR A 141 9.84 -13.35 -4.19
CA THR A 141 9.21 -13.93 -3.00
C THR A 141 7.84 -14.48 -3.36
N TRP A 142 7.31 -15.36 -2.52
CA TRP A 142 5.99 -15.90 -2.75
C TRP A 142 4.89 -14.92 -2.38
N PHE A 143 5.12 -13.96 -1.48
CA PHE A 143 4.08 -13.03 -1.03
C PHE A 143 4.15 -11.60 -1.57
N VAL A 144 5.34 -11.08 -1.89
CA VAL A 144 5.53 -9.64 -2.14
C VAL A 144 6.03 -9.40 -3.56
N GLY A 145 5.29 -8.61 -4.34
CA GLY A 145 5.62 -8.24 -5.71
C GLY A 145 4.55 -8.62 -6.73
N ILE A 146 4.87 -8.45 -8.01
CA ILE A 146 4.05 -8.87 -9.16
C ILE A 146 4.28 -10.36 -9.37
N ARG A 147 3.31 -11.18 -8.97
CA ARG A 147 3.45 -12.65 -8.89
C ARG A 147 2.61 -13.35 -9.95
N THR A 148 3.18 -13.46 -11.15
CA THR A 148 2.69 -14.37 -12.20
C THR A 148 3.51 -15.67 -12.17
N ALA A 149 2.96 -16.76 -12.73
CA ALA A 149 3.69 -18.02 -12.90
C ALA A 149 5.07 -17.83 -13.58
N TRP A 150 5.16 -16.84 -14.47
CA TRP A 150 6.37 -16.48 -15.20
C TRP A 150 7.40 -15.73 -14.35
N THR A 151 6.96 -14.70 -13.60
CA THR A 151 7.87 -13.98 -12.68
C THR A 151 8.40 -14.86 -11.56
N LEU A 152 7.64 -15.86 -11.11
CA LEU A 152 8.08 -16.77 -10.06
C LEU A 152 9.08 -17.81 -10.56
N SER A 153 9.08 -18.14 -11.86
CA SER A 153 9.93 -19.17 -12.47
C SER A 153 11.16 -18.61 -13.19
N SER A 154 11.23 -17.29 -13.44
CA SER A 154 12.33 -16.61 -14.13
C SER A 154 12.68 -15.30 -13.43
N ASP A 155 13.94 -15.21 -12.96
CA ASP A 155 14.50 -13.98 -12.38
C ASP A 155 14.54 -12.83 -13.40
N LEU A 156 14.77 -13.13 -14.69
CA LEU A 156 14.73 -12.13 -15.76
C LEU A 156 13.32 -11.55 -15.94
N SER A 157 12.30 -12.42 -15.93
CA SER A 157 10.89 -12.00 -15.97
C SER A 157 10.52 -11.19 -14.73
N TRP A 158 10.96 -11.62 -13.55
CA TRP A 158 10.79 -10.86 -12.31
C TRP A 158 11.34 -9.44 -12.43
N ASP A 159 12.64 -9.29 -12.74
CA ASP A 159 13.32 -8.01 -12.72
C ASP A 159 12.75 -7.04 -13.78
N LYS A 160 12.51 -7.53 -15.01
CA LYS A 160 11.96 -6.69 -16.08
C LYS A 160 10.52 -6.27 -15.79
N THR A 161 9.68 -7.20 -15.31
CA THR A 161 8.27 -6.90 -15.00
C THR A 161 8.17 -5.94 -13.84
N HIS A 162 8.96 -6.10 -12.78
CA HIS A 162 8.97 -5.18 -11.65
C HIS A 162 9.49 -3.78 -12.01
N ARG A 163 10.49 -3.67 -12.90
CA ARG A 163 10.93 -2.37 -13.42
C ARG A 163 9.85 -1.65 -14.22
N LEU A 164 9.14 -2.37 -15.10
CA LEU A 164 8.02 -1.79 -15.83
C LEU A 164 6.87 -1.42 -14.89
N GLY A 165 6.54 -2.32 -13.95
CA GLY A 165 5.47 -2.12 -12.98
C GLY A 165 5.74 -0.92 -12.08
N GLY A 166 7.01 -0.70 -11.71
CA GLY A 166 7.41 0.49 -10.99
C GLY A 166 7.06 1.78 -11.71
N ARG A 167 7.30 1.85 -13.03
CA ARG A 167 6.94 3.02 -13.85
C ARG A 167 5.43 3.22 -13.97
N VAL A 168 4.67 2.13 -14.13
CA VAL A 168 3.20 2.17 -14.17
C VAL A 168 2.64 2.72 -12.85
N PHE A 169 3.09 2.19 -11.72
CA PHE A 169 2.63 2.61 -10.39
C PHE A 169 3.03 4.05 -10.06
N VAL A 170 4.25 4.46 -10.44
CA VAL A 170 4.69 5.87 -10.32
C VAL A 170 3.83 6.78 -11.19
N GLY A 171 3.63 6.46 -12.46
CA GLY A 171 2.80 7.26 -13.37
C GLY A 171 1.37 7.41 -12.86
N ALA A 172 0.73 6.30 -12.47
CA ALA A 172 -0.60 6.31 -11.88
C ALA A 172 -0.66 7.13 -10.58
N GLY A 173 0.32 6.97 -9.69
CA GLY A 173 0.40 7.73 -8.45
C GLY A 173 0.51 9.23 -8.67
N LEU A 174 1.34 9.65 -9.62
CA LEU A 174 1.49 11.06 -10.00
C LEU A 174 0.20 11.62 -10.61
N LEU A 175 -0.47 10.88 -11.49
CA LEU A 175 -1.79 11.27 -12.01
C LEU A 175 -2.83 11.45 -10.90
N MET A 176 -2.81 10.57 -9.88
CA MET A 176 -3.72 10.65 -8.75
C MET A 176 -3.44 11.87 -7.86
N ILE A 177 -2.16 12.19 -7.62
CA ILE A 177 -1.77 13.41 -6.90
C ILE A 177 -2.25 14.66 -7.65
N LEU A 178 -2.03 14.70 -8.97
CA LEU A 178 -2.50 15.81 -9.81
C LEU A 178 -4.03 15.93 -9.81
N ALA A 179 -4.75 14.80 -9.81
CA ALA A 179 -6.21 14.80 -9.67
C ALA A 179 -6.65 15.44 -8.35
N GLY A 180 -6.00 15.09 -7.23
CA GLY A 180 -6.29 15.67 -5.92
C GLY A 180 -6.01 17.18 -5.85
N ILE A 181 -4.91 17.65 -6.45
CA ILE A 181 -4.53 19.08 -6.45
C ILE A 181 -5.42 19.92 -7.35
N THR A 182 -5.76 19.42 -8.55
CA THR A 182 -6.50 20.20 -9.57
C THR A 182 -8.01 20.03 -9.49
N GLY A 183 -8.49 18.94 -8.86
CA GLY A 183 -9.91 18.56 -8.85
C GLY A 183 -10.41 18.00 -10.19
N PHE A 184 -9.55 17.79 -11.19
CA PHE A 184 -9.98 17.31 -12.49
C PHE A 184 -10.26 15.80 -12.49
N ALA A 185 -11.54 15.43 -12.61
CA ALA A 185 -11.99 14.04 -12.58
C ALA A 185 -11.31 13.14 -13.64
N TRP A 186 -10.96 13.69 -14.82
CA TRP A 186 -10.31 12.93 -15.88
C TRP A 186 -8.91 12.43 -15.49
N LEU A 187 -8.19 13.14 -14.60
CA LEU A 187 -6.88 12.69 -14.10
C LEU A 187 -7.01 11.46 -13.20
N MET A 188 -8.05 11.42 -12.36
CA MET A 188 -8.38 10.25 -11.56
C MET A 188 -8.73 9.06 -12.46
N ILE A 189 -9.58 9.27 -13.46
CA ILE A 189 -9.94 8.24 -14.45
C ILE A 189 -8.70 7.76 -15.21
N ALA A 190 -7.83 8.67 -15.65
CA ALA A 190 -6.58 8.34 -16.32
C ALA A 190 -5.63 7.53 -15.42
N SER A 191 -5.55 7.86 -14.12
CA SER A 191 -4.78 7.08 -13.14
C SER A 191 -5.31 5.65 -13.01
N LEU A 192 -6.64 5.49 -12.85
CA LEU A 192 -7.28 4.19 -12.76
C LEU A 192 -7.13 3.36 -14.04
N ALA A 193 -7.29 3.99 -15.20
CA ALA A 193 -7.06 3.35 -16.50
C ALA A 193 -5.59 2.93 -16.68
N CYS A 194 -4.64 3.79 -16.25
CA CYS A 194 -3.20 3.48 -16.27
C CYS A 194 -2.90 2.25 -15.41
N LEU A 195 -3.47 2.14 -14.21
CA LEU A 195 -3.33 0.95 -13.36
C LEU A 195 -3.95 -0.29 -14.00
N LEU A 196 -5.19 -0.20 -14.48
CA LEU A 196 -5.91 -1.34 -15.04
C LEU A 196 -5.19 -1.90 -16.29
N LEU A 197 -4.94 -1.03 -17.27
CA LEU A 197 -4.24 -1.39 -18.50
C LEU A 197 -2.79 -1.79 -18.21
N GLY A 198 -2.16 -1.13 -17.25
CA GLY A 198 -0.82 -1.44 -16.79
C GLY A 198 -0.72 -2.83 -16.17
N ILE A 199 -1.66 -3.24 -15.32
CA ILE A 199 -1.70 -4.58 -14.72
C ILE A 199 -1.87 -5.66 -15.81
N ILE A 200 -2.81 -5.46 -16.74
CA ILE A 200 -2.99 -6.36 -17.88
C ILE A 200 -1.71 -6.45 -18.72
N GLY A 201 -1.11 -5.29 -19.01
CA GLY A 201 0.14 -5.18 -19.75
C GLY A 201 1.31 -5.88 -19.03
N LEU A 202 1.42 -5.75 -17.70
CA LEU A 202 2.44 -6.41 -16.89
C LEU A 202 2.28 -7.93 -16.89
N PHE A 203 1.04 -8.41 -16.82
CA PHE A 203 0.75 -9.83 -16.93
C PHE A 203 1.24 -10.39 -18.26
N VAL A 204 0.83 -9.79 -19.38
CA VAL A 204 1.28 -10.17 -20.74
C VAL A 204 2.79 -10.03 -20.89
N TYR A 205 3.36 -8.91 -20.44
CA TYR A 205 4.79 -8.64 -20.54
C TYR A 205 5.62 -9.68 -19.78
N SER A 206 5.17 -10.09 -18.60
CA SER A 206 5.88 -11.10 -17.81
C SER A 206 5.96 -12.46 -18.53
N TYR A 207 4.92 -12.86 -19.26
CA TYR A 207 4.95 -14.04 -20.13
C TYR A 207 5.92 -13.87 -21.30
N LEU A 208 5.86 -12.73 -22.00
CA LEU A 208 6.70 -12.48 -23.17
C LEU A 208 8.18 -12.47 -22.82
N VAL A 209 8.54 -11.91 -21.66
CA VAL A 209 9.93 -11.93 -21.16
C VAL A 209 10.35 -13.36 -20.81
N TRP A 210 9.52 -14.09 -20.06
CA TRP A 210 9.80 -15.47 -19.67
C TRP A 210 9.95 -16.40 -20.88
N LYS A 211 9.11 -16.26 -21.92
CA LYS A 211 9.18 -17.07 -23.14
C LYS A 211 10.52 -16.90 -23.87
N LYS A 212 11.15 -15.73 -23.74
CA LYS A 212 12.45 -15.39 -24.34
C LYS A 212 13.63 -15.66 -23.42
N ASP A 213 13.38 -16.09 -22.17
CA ASP A 213 14.44 -16.38 -21.22
C ASP A 213 15.00 -17.80 -21.46
N PRO A 214 16.27 -17.94 -21.88
CA PRO A 214 16.88 -19.25 -22.13
C PRO A 214 17.01 -20.10 -20.84
N ASN A 215 16.99 -19.46 -19.66
CA ASN A 215 17.16 -20.14 -18.37
C ASN A 215 15.82 -20.46 -17.68
N ALA A 216 14.68 -20.09 -18.29
CA ALA A 216 13.36 -20.25 -17.66
C ALA A 216 12.91 -21.71 -17.49
N ARG A 217 13.55 -22.69 -18.16
CA ARG A 217 13.17 -24.11 -18.14
C ARG A 217 14.02 -24.97 -17.22
N SER A 218 15.18 -24.49 -16.76
CA SER A 218 16.10 -25.27 -15.91
C SER A 218 15.84 -25.08 -14.41
N SER A 219 15.03 -24.09 -14.02
CA SER A 219 14.62 -23.78 -12.65
C SER A 219 13.36 -24.54 -12.20
N ARG A 220 13.09 -25.73 -12.78
CA ARG A 220 12.07 -26.62 -12.22
C ARG A 220 12.58 -27.09 -10.85
N LEU A 221 11.85 -26.66 -9.82
CA LEU A 221 11.97 -27.11 -8.43
C LEU A 221 12.14 -28.63 -8.34
#